data_AF-C4GLX9-F1
#
_entry.id   AF-C4GLX9-F1
#
_cell.length_a   1.000
_cell.length_b   1.000
_cell.length_c   1.000
_cell.angle_alpha   90.00
_cell.angle_beta   90.00
_cell.angle_gamma   90.00
#
_symmetry.space_group_name_H-M   'P 1'
#
loop_
_entity.id
_entity.type
_entity.pdbx_description
1 polymer ?
#
loop_
_entity_poly.entity_id
_entity_poly.type
_entity_poly.pdbx_seq_one_letter_code
_entity_poly.pdbx_strand_id
1 'polypeptide(L)'
;MMSLKQLGSLTLVALCLAACSSGGGGSSGNLNAPDTGNNNNANNKHTDKSVSKLISVAELRDKAEIDLQDEFGASAKLSSYAIKLNGKTYTRGNIDLATLGNGFKRVDVTETASAKINGQTHNVTQNSKLHLYQQPYSVVASMQTMDGQVGNLGKIEKGEFEVSLFDGQPTKTLPSAGSFNYKGVAFTEKEQGNLNYTINFDTKKGAGSISGINQTGNITLHESDIVKVQDGVAFKNNSAFTYGEKKDVYGVLNGAATTEKQGVASYELGIFGPNADEVAGAVFQEHDEGTVGFGGKKQ
;
A
#
# COMPACT_ATOMS: atom_id res chain seq x y z
N MET A 1 -9.51 18.52 -28.74
CA MET A 1 -8.41 17.80 -28.06
C MET A 1 -8.97 16.48 -27.59
N MET A 2 -8.30 15.36 -27.88
CA MET A 2 -8.75 14.04 -27.42
C MET A 2 -8.43 13.88 -25.93
N SER A 3 -9.34 13.23 -25.21
CA SER A 3 -9.17 12.76 -23.83
C SER A 3 -8.46 11.40 -23.90
N LEU A 4 -7.34 11.27 -23.18
CA LEU A 4 -6.55 10.04 -23.10
C LEU A 4 -7.12 9.24 -21.92
N LYS A 5 -7.87 8.18 -22.22
CA LYS A 5 -8.65 7.45 -21.19
C LYS A 5 -7.81 6.42 -20.43
N GLN A 6 -6.58 6.10 -20.85
CA GLN A 6 -5.85 4.93 -20.34
C GLN A 6 -4.52 5.23 -19.63
N LEU A 7 -4.05 6.49 -19.58
CA LEU A 7 -2.89 6.86 -18.75
C LEU A 7 -3.21 6.89 -17.23
N GLY A 8 -4.44 6.53 -16.84
CA GLY A 8 -5.09 7.03 -15.62
C GLY A 8 -4.84 6.29 -14.31
N SER A 9 -4.19 5.12 -14.30
CA SER A 9 -3.89 4.42 -13.03
C SER A 9 -2.43 3.99 -13.00
N LEU A 10 -1.58 4.93 -12.56
CA LEU A 10 -0.31 4.57 -11.96
C LEU A 10 -0.63 3.98 -10.58
N THR A 11 -0.95 2.69 -10.59
CA THR A 11 -1.00 1.87 -9.39
C THR A 11 0.35 2.00 -8.69
N LEU A 12 0.32 2.16 -7.36
CA LEU A 12 1.53 2.11 -6.54
C LEU A 12 2.05 0.66 -6.55
N VAL A 13 2.75 0.25 -7.62
CA VAL A 13 3.03 -1.18 -7.88
C VAL A 13 4.16 -1.74 -7.03
N ALA A 14 4.99 -0.94 -6.37
CA ALA A 14 6.14 -1.55 -5.69
C ALA A 14 6.62 -0.77 -4.47
N LEU A 15 6.18 -1.25 -3.31
CA LEU A 15 6.99 -1.21 -2.12
C LEU A 15 7.95 -2.40 -2.20
N CYS A 16 9.11 -2.24 -2.84
CA CYS A 16 10.08 -3.33 -2.93
C CYS A 16 10.52 -3.71 -1.51
N LEU A 17 10.30 -4.95 -1.11
CA LEU A 17 10.93 -5.49 0.08
C LEU A 17 12.36 -5.85 -0.28
N ALA A 18 13.31 -5.02 0.17
CA ALA A 18 14.64 -5.53 0.39
C ALA A 18 14.54 -6.50 1.58
N ALA A 19 14.31 -7.78 1.30
CA ALA A 19 14.68 -8.83 2.21
C ALA A 19 16.18 -8.62 2.52
N CYS A 20 16.51 -8.19 3.74
CA CYS A 20 17.87 -8.34 4.23
C CYS A 20 18.16 -9.85 4.22
N SER A 21 18.77 -10.32 3.14
CA SER A 21 19.38 -11.64 3.08
C SER A 21 20.58 -11.55 4.02
N SER A 22 20.53 -12.32 5.08
CA SER A 22 21.71 -12.62 5.87
C SER A 22 22.68 -13.38 4.97
N GLY A 23 23.71 -12.70 4.48
CA GLY A 23 24.81 -13.32 3.76
C GLY A 23 25.53 -14.31 4.68
N GLY A 24 25.23 -15.59 4.52
CA GLY A 24 25.99 -16.69 5.10
C GLY A 24 27.23 -16.96 4.25
N GLY A 25 28.32 -16.25 4.54
CA GLY A 25 29.65 -16.57 4.01
C GLY A 25 30.28 -17.70 4.82
N GLY A 26 30.12 -18.95 4.39
CA GLY A 26 30.87 -20.08 4.91
C GLY A 26 32.16 -20.28 4.11
N SER A 27 33.30 -19.86 4.66
CA SER A 27 34.62 -20.32 4.20
C SER A 27 35.37 -20.95 5.36
N SER A 28 35.84 -22.16 5.09
CA SER A 28 36.57 -23.08 5.96
C SER A 28 37.90 -22.51 6.48
N GLY A 29 38.21 -22.73 7.75
CA GLY A 29 39.54 -22.49 8.30
C GLY A 29 39.58 -22.70 9.81
N ASN A 30 39.85 -23.93 10.23
CA ASN A 30 40.13 -24.32 11.61
C ASN A 30 41.48 -23.74 12.08
N LEU A 31 41.58 -23.20 13.30
CA LEU A 31 42.82 -23.14 14.12
C LEU A 31 42.49 -22.67 15.56
N ASN A 32 42.90 -23.48 16.54
CA ASN A 32 42.74 -23.33 17.99
C ASN A 32 43.45 -22.10 18.60
N ALA A 33 42.84 -21.46 19.60
CA ALA A 33 43.47 -21.00 20.87
C ALA A 33 42.41 -20.53 21.89
N PRO A 34 42.67 -20.62 23.23
CA PRO A 34 41.63 -20.64 24.27
C PRO A 34 41.33 -19.29 24.96
N ASP A 35 40.09 -19.24 25.48
CA ASP A 35 39.54 -18.53 26.64
C ASP A 35 40.20 -17.23 27.16
N THR A 36 39.48 -16.12 27.00
CA THR A 36 39.31 -15.11 28.07
C THR A 36 37.90 -14.53 28.00
N GLY A 37 37.02 -14.97 28.91
CA GLY A 37 35.75 -14.31 29.16
C GLY A 37 35.94 -12.89 29.73
N ASN A 38 35.13 -11.91 29.30
CA ASN A 38 33.93 -11.54 30.06
C ASN A 38 33.14 -10.40 29.39
N ASN A 39 31.82 -10.64 29.23
CA ASN A 39 30.69 -9.71 29.21
C ASN A 39 30.70 -8.48 28.29
N ASN A 40 30.13 -8.66 27.09
CA ASN A 40 29.33 -7.61 26.45
C ASN A 40 27.85 -8.02 26.44
N ASN A 41 27.07 -7.25 27.18
CA ASN A 41 25.62 -7.29 27.26
C ASN A 41 25.02 -6.89 25.90
N ALA A 42 24.90 -7.86 24.99
CA ALA A 42 24.17 -7.73 23.73
C ALA A 42 22.70 -8.08 23.95
N ASN A 43 21.99 -7.26 24.73
CA ASN A 43 20.55 -7.41 24.87
C ASN A 43 19.83 -6.85 23.64
N ASN A 44 19.30 -7.78 22.84
CA ASN A 44 18.16 -7.63 21.94
C ASN A 44 18.11 -6.37 21.07
N LYS A 45 18.89 -6.38 19.98
CA LYS A 45 18.42 -5.71 18.76
C LYS A 45 17.42 -6.67 18.09
N HIS A 46 16.16 -6.64 18.55
CA HIS A 46 15.04 -7.13 17.75
C HIS A 46 15.08 -6.29 16.48
N THR A 47 15.68 -6.80 15.42
CA THR A 47 15.61 -6.17 14.11
C THR A 47 14.18 -6.39 13.62
N ASP A 48 13.24 -5.63 14.18
CA ASP A 48 11.87 -5.57 13.70
C ASP A 48 11.93 -5.12 12.26
N LYS A 49 11.64 -6.05 11.36
CA LYS A 49 11.60 -5.80 9.93
C LYS A 49 10.34 -5.00 9.63
N SER A 50 10.39 -3.69 9.86
CA SER A 50 9.33 -2.76 9.46
C SER A 50 9.04 -2.90 7.97
N VAL A 51 7.80 -2.65 7.58
CA VAL A 51 7.36 -2.58 6.18
C VAL A 51 8.30 -1.67 5.40
N SER A 52 8.80 -2.15 4.25
CA SER A 52 9.50 -1.26 3.33
C SER A 52 8.51 -0.23 2.83
N LYS A 53 8.74 1.03 3.19
CA LYS A 53 7.98 2.20 2.74
C LYS A 53 8.68 2.92 1.58
N LEU A 54 9.56 2.18 0.91
CA LEU A 54 10.39 2.67 -0.18
C LEU A 54 9.70 2.38 -1.52
N ILE A 55 9.54 3.41 -2.33
CA ILE A 55 9.06 3.28 -3.71
C ILE A 55 10.23 3.54 -4.65
N SER A 56 10.47 2.62 -5.60
CA SER A 56 11.50 2.80 -6.62
C SER A 56 11.06 3.80 -7.68
N VAL A 57 11.87 4.84 -7.89
CA VAL A 57 11.63 5.78 -8.99
C VAL A 57 11.80 5.10 -10.36
N ALA A 58 12.61 4.03 -10.43
CA ALA A 58 12.79 3.27 -11.66
C ALA A 58 11.55 2.45 -12.03
N GLU A 59 10.90 1.80 -11.06
CA GLU A 59 9.69 1.02 -11.32
C GLU A 59 8.50 1.92 -11.69
N LEU A 60 8.39 3.09 -11.03
CA LEU A 60 7.41 4.10 -11.43
C LEU A 60 7.65 4.60 -12.85
N ARG A 61 8.91 4.85 -13.23
CA ARG A 61 9.28 5.20 -14.61
C ARG A 61 8.86 4.10 -15.58
N ASP A 62 9.13 2.84 -15.26
CA ASP A 62 8.83 1.72 -16.15
C ASP A 62 7.32 1.55 -16.33
N LYS A 63 6.53 1.69 -15.25
CA LYS A 63 5.06 1.71 -15.32
C LYS A 63 4.54 2.88 -16.17
N ALA A 64 5.09 4.08 -15.99
CA ALA A 64 4.73 5.24 -16.80
C ALA A 64 5.10 5.07 -18.29
N GLU A 65 6.20 4.38 -18.61
CA GLU A 65 6.53 4.04 -20.00
C GLU A 65 5.53 3.03 -20.59
N ILE A 66 5.10 2.03 -19.82
CA ILE A 66 4.05 1.08 -20.23
C ILE A 66 2.74 1.80 -20.51
N ASP A 67 2.29 2.68 -19.60
CA ASP A 67 1.03 3.42 -19.78
C ASP A 67 1.06 4.31 -21.03
N LEU A 68 2.22 4.91 -21.34
CA LEU A 68 2.43 5.65 -22.59
C LEU A 68 2.43 4.75 -23.83
N GLN A 69 2.95 3.53 -23.73
CA GLN A 69 2.96 2.56 -24.82
C GLN A 69 1.57 2.00 -25.10
N ASP A 70 0.74 1.81 -24.08
CA ASP A 70 -0.64 1.36 -24.24
C ASP A 70 -1.48 2.43 -24.96
N GLU A 71 -1.28 3.71 -24.64
CA GLU A 71 -2.02 4.82 -25.23
C GLU A 71 -1.49 5.24 -26.63
N PHE A 72 -0.17 5.30 -26.83
CA PHE A 72 0.44 5.83 -28.06
C PHE A 72 1.18 4.79 -28.91
N GLY A 73 1.16 3.52 -28.50
CA GLY A 73 1.83 2.40 -29.15
C GLY A 73 3.24 2.12 -28.62
N ALA A 74 3.68 0.88 -28.80
CA ALA A 74 4.94 0.32 -28.26
C ALA A 74 6.23 1.09 -28.61
N SER A 75 6.18 2.02 -29.58
CA SER A 75 7.32 2.89 -29.92
C SER A 75 7.51 4.06 -28.94
N ALA A 76 6.53 4.33 -28.08
CA ALA A 76 6.61 5.36 -27.05
C ALA A 76 7.71 5.03 -26.04
N LYS A 77 8.61 6.00 -25.79
CA LYS A 77 9.81 5.81 -24.96
C LYS A 77 10.04 6.99 -24.04
N LEU A 78 10.22 6.74 -22.75
CA LEU A 78 10.60 7.79 -21.80
C LEU A 78 12.10 8.10 -21.91
N SER A 79 12.42 9.36 -22.21
CA SER A 79 13.79 9.89 -22.24
C SER A 79 14.20 10.49 -20.89
N SER A 80 13.22 10.95 -20.10
CA SER A 80 13.42 11.43 -18.74
C SER A 80 12.18 11.13 -17.90
N TYR A 81 12.36 11.07 -16.58
CA TYR A 81 11.28 10.91 -15.62
C TYR A 81 11.69 11.51 -14.28
N ALA A 82 10.76 12.24 -13.67
CA ALA A 82 10.92 12.83 -12.35
C ALA A 82 9.58 12.84 -11.63
N ILE A 83 9.62 12.59 -10.33
CA ILE A 83 8.46 12.65 -9.45
C ILE A 83 8.73 13.63 -8.32
N LYS A 84 7.80 14.56 -8.10
CA LYS A 84 7.82 15.50 -7.01
C LYS A 84 6.79 15.08 -5.97
N LEU A 85 7.24 14.88 -4.74
CA LEU A 85 6.41 14.50 -3.60
C LEU A 85 6.88 15.29 -2.37
N ASN A 86 5.95 15.90 -1.65
CA ASN A 86 6.23 16.70 -0.44
C ASN A 86 7.35 17.74 -0.63
N GLY A 87 7.33 18.46 -1.77
CA GLY A 87 8.32 19.49 -2.10
C GLY A 87 9.68 18.97 -2.58
N LYS A 88 9.93 17.66 -2.52
CA LYS A 88 11.19 17.03 -2.98
C LYS A 88 11.00 16.38 -4.35
N THR A 89 11.95 16.61 -5.25
CA THR A 89 11.99 15.98 -6.57
C THR A 89 12.96 14.81 -6.59
N TYR A 90 12.51 13.70 -7.16
CA TYR A 90 13.27 12.47 -7.30
C TYR A 90 13.35 12.11 -8.78
N THR A 91 14.57 11.85 -9.25
CA THR A 91 14.85 11.41 -10.64
C THR A 91 15.47 10.02 -10.70
N ARG A 92 15.80 9.45 -9.53
CA ARG A 92 16.45 8.15 -9.33
C ARG A 92 16.39 7.76 -7.86
N GLY A 93 16.73 6.49 -7.57
CA GLY A 93 16.74 5.95 -6.22
C GLY A 93 15.32 5.71 -5.70
N ASN A 94 15.19 5.72 -4.37
CA ASN A 94 13.93 5.41 -3.70
C ASN A 94 13.31 6.66 -3.04
N ILE A 95 11.98 6.71 -3.06
CA ILE A 95 11.17 7.63 -2.28
C ILE A 95 10.84 6.93 -0.96
N ASP A 96 11.25 7.53 0.16
CA ASP A 96 10.92 7.02 1.48
C ASP A 96 9.64 7.67 2.02
N LEU A 97 8.53 6.94 1.96
CA LEU A 97 7.24 7.40 2.49
C LEU A 97 7.23 7.51 4.01
N ALA A 98 8.13 6.85 4.74
CA ALA A 98 8.21 6.99 6.19
C ALA A 98 8.52 8.45 6.59
N THR A 99 9.19 9.21 5.72
CA THR A 99 9.47 10.64 5.93
C THR A 99 8.21 11.52 5.98
N LEU A 100 7.06 11.03 5.50
CA LEU A 100 5.77 11.72 5.64
C LEU A 100 5.17 11.60 7.05
N GLY A 101 5.72 10.71 7.88
CA GLY A 101 5.26 10.45 9.25
C GLY A 101 4.03 9.54 9.33
N ASN A 102 3.79 8.97 10.51
CA ASN A 102 2.64 8.11 10.76
C ASN A 102 1.31 8.88 10.76
N GLY A 103 0.22 8.13 10.59
CA GLY A 103 -1.14 8.65 10.47
C GLY A 103 -1.56 8.86 9.02
N PHE A 104 -2.69 9.55 8.85
CA PHE A 104 -3.26 9.84 7.54
C PHE A 104 -2.71 11.14 6.94
N LYS A 105 -2.42 11.12 5.64
CA LYS A 105 -1.92 12.25 4.86
C LYS A 105 -2.58 12.25 3.48
N ARG A 106 -2.83 13.44 2.97
CA ARG A 106 -3.08 13.70 1.54
C ARG A 106 -1.92 14.53 1.01
N VAL A 107 -1.22 14.02 0.00
CA VAL A 107 -0.02 14.65 -0.53
C VAL A 107 -0.17 14.83 -2.02
N ASP A 108 0.10 16.05 -2.49
CA ASP A 108 0.20 16.32 -3.92
C ASP A 108 1.44 15.63 -4.50
N VAL A 109 1.24 14.95 -5.63
CA VAL A 109 2.29 14.29 -6.39
C VAL A 109 2.26 14.84 -7.80
N THR A 110 3.41 15.24 -8.32
CA THR A 110 3.53 15.65 -9.72
C THR A 110 4.62 14.84 -10.39
N GLU A 111 4.24 14.10 -11.43
CA GLU A 111 5.17 13.40 -12.30
C GLU A 111 5.42 14.23 -13.56
N THR A 112 6.68 14.31 -13.97
CA THR A 112 7.10 15.00 -15.19
C THR A 112 8.07 14.15 -15.97
N ALA A 113 7.93 14.16 -17.29
CA ALA A 113 8.75 13.35 -18.18
C ALA A 113 8.91 14.00 -19.56
N SER A 114 9.91 13.56 -20.30
CA SER A 114 10.01 13.78 -21.74
C SER A 114 9.89 12.43 -22.44
N ALA A 115 8.92 12.30 -23.33
CA ALA A 115 8.62 11.07 -24.06
C ALA A 115 8.85 11.26 -25.56
N LYS A 116 9.47 10.28 -26.22
CA LYS A 116 9.51 10.21 -27.67
C LYS A 116 8.29 9.43 -28.15
N ILE A 117 7.39 10.08 -28.87
CA ILE A 117 6.13 9.53 -29.39
C ILE A 117 6.06 9.88 -30.87
N ASN A 118 5.84 8.89 -31.75
CA ASN A 118 5.79 9.09 -33.20
C ASN A 118 6.98 9.89 -33.77
N GLY A 119 8.17 9.67 -33.22
CA GLY A 119 9.41 10.33 -33.63
C GLY A 119 9.63 11.74 -33.08
N GLN A 120 8.64 12.35 -32.42
CA GLN A 120 8.72 13.68 -31.82
C GLN A 120 8.87 13.60 -30.30
N THR A 121 9.48 14.63 -29.69
CA THR A 121 9.63 14.72 -28.23
C THR A 121 8.47 15.53 -27.65
N HIS A 122 7.79 14.97 -26.65
CA HIS A 122 6.68 15.60 -25.94
C HIS A 122 6.98 15.68 -24.45
N ASN A 123 6.58 16.78 -23.82
CA ASN A 123 6.56 16.88 -22.37
C ASN A 123 5.31 16.18 -21.84
N VAL A 124 5.49 15.37 -20.80
CA VAL A 124 4.43 14.69 -20.08
C VAL A 124 4.38 15.28 -18.68
N THR A 125 3.18 15.63 -18.22
CA THR A 125 2.93 16.04 -16.84
C THR A 125 1.68 15.34 -16.35
N GLN A 126 1.75 14.76 -15.16
CA GLN A 126 0.63 14.15 -14.47
C GLN A 126 0.60 14.64 -13.04
N ASN A 127 -0.54 15.15 -12.60
CA ASN A 127 -0.79 15.53 -11.23
C ASN A 127 -1.68 14.48 -10.59
N SER A 128 -1.26 14.02 -9.41
CA SER A 128 -1.95 12.99 -8.65
C SER A 128 -2.06 13.40 -7.18
N LYS A 129 -2.96 12.75 -6.46
CA LYS A 129 -3.11 12.87 -5.01
C LYS A 129 -2.84 11.52 -4.36
N LEU A 130 -1.82 11.47 -3.52
CA LEU A 130 -1.53 10.32 -2.66
C LEU A 130 -2.35 10.46 -1.37
N HIS A 131 -3.24 9.49 -1.12
CA HIS A 131 -3.89 9.28 0.17
C HIS A 131 -3.15 8.16 0.87
N LEU A 132 -2.50 8.47 1.98
CA LEU A 132 -1.63 7.55 2.70
C LEU A 132 -2.06 7.49 4.16
N TYR A 133 -2.47 6.32 4.63
CA TYR A 133 -2.47 6.02 6.05
C TYR A 133 -1.34 5.05 6.34
N GLN A 134 -0.44 5.41 7.24
CA GLN A 134 0.67 4.53 7.60
C GLN A 134 0.93 4.50 9.10
N GLN A 135 1.35 3.34 9.57
CA GLN A 135 1.77 3.06 10.93
C GLN A 135 3.10 2.30 10.89
N PRO A 136 3.78 2.05 12.02
CA PRO A 136 5.05 1.31 12.03
C PRO A 136 5.04 -0.02 11.26
N TYR A 137 3.93 -0.78 11.32
CA TYR A 137 3.85 -2.13 10.76
C TYR A 137 2.90 -2.28 9.57
N SER A 138 2.18 -1.23 9.16
CA SER A 138 1.17 -1.30 8.11
C SER A 138 1.03 0.00 7.32
N VAL A 139 0.52 -0.14 6.10
CA VAL A 139 0.24 0.96 5.18
C VAL A 139 -1.02 0.69 4.39
N VAL A 140 -1.77 1.75 4.11
CA VAL A 140 -2.90 1.79 3.19
C VAL A 140 -2.72 3.00 2.30
N ALA A 141 -2.75 2.81 0.98
CA ALA A 141 -2.51 3.88 0.03
C ALA A 141 -3.46 3.85 -1.16
N SER A 142 -3.84 5.05 -1.61
CA SER A 142 -4.45 5.32 -2.91
C SER A 142 -3.63 6.39 -3.62
N MET A 143 -3.41 6.23 -4.91
CA MET A 143 -2.85 7.26 -5.77
C MET A 143 -3.88 7.59 -6.86
N GLN A 144 -4.54 8.73 -6.73
CA GLN A 144 -5.56 9.15 -7.69
C GLN A 144 -4.99 10.17 -8.66
N THR A 145 -5.08 9.90 -9.96
CA THR A 145 -4.79 10.88 -11.01
C THR A 145 -5.81 12.01 -10.96
N MET A 146 -5.35 13.25 -10.90
CA MET A 146 -6.21 14.44 -10.84
C MET A 146 -6.37 15.09 -12.20
N ASP A 147 -5.26 15.27 -12.92
CA ASP A 147 -5.21 15.79 -14.29
C ASP A 147 -3.80 15.59 -14.87
N GLY A 148 -3.63 15.92 -16.15
CA GLY A 148 -2.33 15.97 -16.78
C GLY A 148 -2.39 16.27 -18.26
N GLN A 149 -1.23 16.19 -18.92
CA GLN A 149 -1.09 16.54 -20.32
C GLN A 149 0.11 15.84 -20.96
N VAL A 150 -0.07 15.39 -22.21
CA VAL A 150 1.01 14.88 -23.08
C VAL A 150 1.19 15.86 -24.22
N GLY A 151 2.06 16.85 -24.03
CA GLY A 151 2.32 17.92 -25.00
C GLY A 151 1.03 18.49 -25.62
N ASN A 152 0.94 18.45 -26.94
CA ASN A 152 -0.26 18.80 -27.70
C ASN A 152 -1.11 17.59 -28.11
N LEU A 153 -0.74 16.37 -27.71
CA LEU A 153 -1.41 15.12 -28.13
C LEU A 153 -2.73 14.91 -27.39
N GLY A 154 -2.81 15.26 -26.11
CA GLY A 154 -4.04 15.11 -25.35
C GLY A 154 -3.90 15.47 -23.87
N LYS A 155 -5.05 15.47 -23.20
CA LYS A 155 -5.15 15.64 -21.75
C LYS A 155 -5.28 14.29 -21.07
N ILE A 156 -4.64 14.17 -19.91
CA ILE A 156 -4.86 13.07 -18.96
C ILE A 156 -6.01 13.53 -18.07
N GLU A 157 -7.10 12.77 -18.07
CA GLU A 157 -8.27 13.10 -17.26
C GLU A 157 -8.12 12.60 -15.83
N LYS A 158 -8.98 13.13 -14.95
CA LYS A 158 -9.09 12.65 -13.58
C LYS A 158 -9.48 11.16 -13.56
N GLY A 159 -8.71 10.37 -12.82
CA GLY A 159 -9.00 8.97 -12.56
C GLY A 159 -10.00 8.77 -11.42
N GLU A 160 -10.62 7.59 -11.39
CA GLU A 160 -11.47 7.19 -10.28
C GLU A 160 -10.64 6.96 -9.01
N PHE A 161 -11.26 7.15 -7.85
CA PHE A 161 -10.60 6.89 -6.59
C PHE A 161 -10.69 5.40 -6.28
N GLU A 162 -9.53 4.77 -6.10
CA GLU A 162 -9.44 3.38 -5.71
C GLU A 162 -8.33 3.21 -4.68
N VAL A 163 -8.58 2.45 -3.61
CA VAL A 163 -7.55 2.03 -2.67
C VAL A 163 -6.60 1.07 -3.38
N SER A 164 -5.47 1.57 -3.86
CA SER A 164 -4.52 0.80 -4.66
C SER A 164 -3.65 -0.21 -3.89
N LEU A 165 -3.53 -0.05 -2.57
CA LEU A 165 -2.62 -0.84 -1.75
C LEU A 165 -3.07 -0.88 -0.29
N PHE A 166 -3.00 -2.07 0.32
CA PHE A 166 -2.70 -2.18 1.74
C PHE A 166 -1.73 -3.35 1.98
N ASP A 167 -0.69 -3.10 2.77
CA ASP A 167 0.34 -4.09 3.09
C ASP A 167 0.90 -3.83 4.49
N GLY A 168 1.68 -4.79 5.00
CA GLY A 168 2.31 -4.67 6.28
C GLY A 168 3.36 -5.74 6.57
N GLN A 169 3.94 -5.68 7.78
CA GLN A 169 4.77 -6.74 8.35
C GLN A 169 3.79 -7.79 8.87
N PRO A 170 3.63 -8.95 8.22
CA PRO A 170 2.58 -9.89 8.59
C PRO A 170 2.77 -10.39 10.02
N THR A 171 1.68 -10.46 10.77
CA THR A 171 1.69 -11.13 12.08
C THR A 171 1.94 -12.61 11.87
N LYS A 172 3.06 -13.14 12.36
CA LYS A 172 3.42 -14.57 12.13
C LYS A 172 2.65 -15.52 13.04
N THR A 173 2.34 -15.08 14.25
CA THR A 173 1.66 -15.90 15.25
C THR A 173 0.60 -15.03 15.91
N LEU A 174 -0.67 -15.43 15.76
CA LEU A 174 -1.76 -14.74 16.42
C LEU A 174 -1.70 -14.98 17.95
N PRO A 175 -2.15 -14.00 18.76
CA PRO A 175 -2.47 -14.25 20.15
C PRO A 175 -3.36 -15.49 20.32
N SER A 176 -3.13 -16.27 21.37
CA SER A 176 -3.86 -17.52 21.59
C SER A 176 -5.23 -17.35 22.24
N ALA A 177 -5.48 -16.20 22.87
CA ALA A 177 -6.70 -15.92 23.62
C ALA A 177 -6.93 -14.41 23.79
N GLY A 178 -8.14 -14.05 24.18
CA GLY A 178 -8.56 -12.68 24.46
C GLY A 178 -8.94 -11.88 23.22
N SER A 179 -9.20 -10.59 23.42
CA SER A 179 -9.68 -9.70 22.36
C SER A 179 -8.87 -8.42 22.31
N PHE A 180 -8.52 -7.98 21.10
CA PHE A 180 -7.91 -6.67 20.86
C PHE A 180 -8.89 -5.75 20.12
N ASN A 181 -8.96 -4.51 20.58
CA ASN A 181 -9.67 -3.45 19.88
C ASN A 181 -8.69 -2.57 19.13
N TYR A 182 -8.99 -2.28 17.87
CA TYR A 182 -8.21 -1.47 16.96
C TYR A 182 -8.96 -0.18 16.64
N LYS A 183 -8.32 0.95 16.85
CA LYS A 183 -8.86 2.27 16.46
C LYS A 183 -7.92 2.96 15.49
N GLY A 184 -8.48 3.70 14.54
CA GLY A 184 -7.70 4.47 13.60
C GLY A 184 -8.56 5.23 12.61
N VAL A 185 -8.08 5.32 11.37
CA VAL A 185 -8.63 6.18 10.33
C VAL A 185 -9.22 5.35 9.22
N ALA A 186 -10.34 5.82 8.67
CA ALA A 186 -10.83 5.44 7.37
C ALA A 186 -10.79 6.66 6.44
N PHE A 187 -10.68 6.46 5.13
CA PHE A 187 -10.62 7.58 4.20
C PHE A 187 -11.20 7.23 2.82
N THR A 188 -11.74 8.25 2.18
CA THR A 188 -12.12 8.27 0.75
C THR A 188 -11.30 9.34 0.03
N GLU A 189 -11.62 9.58 -1.25
CA GLU A 189 -11.11 10.72 -2.02
C GLU A 189 -11.15 12.02 -1.19
N LYS A 190 -12.29 12.32 -0.57
CA LYS A 190 -12.55 13.64 0.02
C LYS A 190 -12.68 13.62 1.53
N GLU A 191 -13.10 12.50 2.10
CA GLU A 191 -13.51 12.43 3.50
C GLU A 191 -12.54 11.59 4.34
N GLN A 192 -12.53 11.86 5.64
CA GLN A 192 -11.79 11.10 6.62
C GLN A 192 -12.76 10.70 7.72
N GLY A 193 -12.80 9.41 8.01
CA GLY A 193 -13.59 8.79 9.06
C GLY A 193 -12.73 8.10 10.10
N ASN A 194 -13.40 7.37 10.99
CA ASN A 194 -12.78 6.63 12.10
C ASN A 194 -13.09 5.16 11.98
N LEU A 195 -12.06 4.33 12.15
CA LEU A 195 -12.16 2.88 12.30
C LEU A 195 -12.30 2.51 13.79
N ASN A 196 -13.20 1.59 14.09
CA ASN A 196 -13.26 0.87 15.37
C ASN A 196 -13.55 -0.61 15.08
N TYR A 197 -12.58 -1.48 15.31
CA TYR A 197 -12.66 -2.90 14.93
C TYR A 197 -12.11 -3.78 16.04
N THR A 198 -12.82 -4.84 16.41
CA THR A 198 -12.40 -5.78 17.45
C THR A 198 -12.14 -7.14 16.84
N ILE A 199 -11.02 -7.76 17.22
CA ILE A 199 -10.71 -9.16 16.93
C ILE A 199 -10.75 -9.92 18.25
N ASN A 200 -11.55 -10.98 18.28
CA ASN A 200 -11.55 -11.97 19.34
C ASN A 200 -10.71 -13.18 18.88
N PHE A 201 -9.60 -13.44 19.58
CA PHE A 201 -8.67 -14.53 19.26
C PHE A 201 -9.12 -15.88 19.82
N ASP A 202 -9.99 -15.91 20.83
CA ASP A 202 -10.61 -17.14 21.33
C ASP A 202 -11.51 -17.75 20.24
N THR A 203 -12.32 -16.91 19.59
CA THR A 203 -13.22 -17.33 18.51
C THR A 203 -12.59 -17.22 17.13
N LYS A 204 -11.46 -16.53 17.01
CA LYS A 204 -10.82 -16.13 15.73
C LYS A 204 -11.78 -15.40 14.80
N LYS A 205 -12.50 -14.42 15.34
CA LYS A 205 -13.46 -13.62 14.57
C LYS A 205 -13.23 -12.14 14.78
N GLY A 206 -13.53 -11.35 13.77
CA GLY A 206 -13.46 -9.89 13.82
C GLY A 206 -14.73 -9.22 13.34
N ALA A 207 -15.07 -8.08 13.95
CA ALA A 207 -16.19 -7.23 13.53
C ALA A 207 -15.89 -5.77 13.91
N GLY A 208 -16.58 -4.82 13.27
CA GLY A 208 -16.40 -3.42 13.60
C GLY A 208 -17.27 -2.45 12.83
N SER A 209 -16.84 -1.19 12.83
CA SER A 209 -17.55 -0.10 12.17
C SER A 209 -16.60 0.97 11.66
N ILE A 210 -17.02 1.65 10.60
CA ILE A 210 -16.42 2.91 10.13
C ILE A 210 -17.49 4.00 10.23
N SER A 211 -17.09 5.17 10.75
CA SER A 211 -17.96 6.33 10.94
C SER A 211 -17.32 7.61 10.42
N GLY A 212 -18.11 8.66 10.22
CA GLY A 212 -17.61 9.99 9.84
C GLY A 212 -17.35 10.20 8.34
N ILE A 213 -17.85 9.30 7.48
CA ILE A 213 -17.83 9.46 6.01
C ILE A 213 -19.27 9.74 5.56
N ASN A 214 -19.55 10.93 5.04
CA ASN A 214 -20.91 11.29 4.64
C ASN A 214 -21.33 10.56 3.36
N GLN A 215 -20.41 10.29 2.44
CA GLN A 215 -20.69 9.61 1.17
C GLN A 215 -21.32 8.23 1.38
N THR A 216 -20.77 7.44 2.30
CA THR A 216 -21.24 6.08 2.59
C THR A 216 -22.25 6.04 3.75
N GLY A 217 -22.28 7.08 4.58
CA GLY A 217 -22.83 6.98 5.94
C GLY A 217 -22.01 6.03 6.81
N ASN A 218 -22.56 5.60 7.94
CA ASN A 218 -21.90 4.60 8.77
C ASN A 218 -21.76 3.28 8.01
N ILE A 219 -20.61 2.62 8.16
CA ILE A 219 -20.35 1.31 7.57
C ILE A 219 -20.24 0.30 8.71
N THR A 220 -21.02 -0.77 8.62
CA THR A 220 -20.91 -1.93 9.48
C THR A 220 -20.00 -2.96 8.81
N LEU A 221 -18.94 -3.37 9.51
CA LEU A 221 -18.07 -4.47 9.11
C LEU A 221 -18.53 -5.70 9.88
N HIS A 222 -19.30 -6.57 9.22
CA HIS A 222 -19.95 -7.70 9.89
C HIS A 222 -18.93 -8.72 10.39
N GLU A 223 -19.35 -9.49 11.39
CA GLU A 223 -18.53 -10.55 11.96
C GLU A 223 -18.04 -11.50 10.86
N SER A 224 -16.72 -11.73 10.82
CA SER A 224 -16.07 -12.58 9.83
C SER A 224 -14.93 -13.36 10.45
N ASP A 225 -14.63 -14.53 9.88
CA ASP A 225 -13.56 -15.40 10.35
C ASP A 225 -12.18 -14.79 10.05
N ILE A 226 -11.26 -14.93 11.02
CA ILE A 226 -9.84 -14.64 10.83
C ILE A 226 -9.18 -15.88 10.23
N VAL A 227 -8.85 -15.78 8.94
CA VAL A 227 -8.20 -16.84 8.18
C VAL A 227 -6.72 -16.54 8.00
N LYS A 228 -5.92 -17.59 7.77
CA LYS A 228 -4.56 -17.44 7.26
C LYS A 228 -4.65 -17.46 5.73
N VAL A 229 -4.46 -16.32 5.10
CA VAL A 229 -4.42 -16.19 3.64
C VAL A 229 -3.13 -16.86 3.16
N GLN A 230 -3.27 -18.03 2.52
CA GLN A 230 -2.18 -18.89 2.02
C GLN A 230 -2.41 -19.17 0.52
N ASP A 231 -1.35 -19.60 -0.17
CA ASP A 231 -1.42 -20.27 -1.49
C ASP A 231 -2.16 -19.53 -2.61
N GLY A 232 -1.72 -18.30 -2.92
CA GLY A 232 -2.12 -17.61 -4.16
C GLY A 232 -3.50 -16.96 -4.14
N VAL A 233 -4.19 -16.99 -2.99
CA VAL A 233 -5.31 -16.09 -2.72
C VAL A 233 -4.71 -14.77 -2.22
N ALA A 234 -4.88 -13.70 -2.98
CA ALA A 234 -4.44 -12.36 -2.58
C ALA A 234 -5.66 -11.54 -2.16
N PHE A 235 -5.45 -10.58 -1.27
CA PHE A 235 -6.39 -9.48 -1.09
C PHE A 235 -6.57 -8.75 -2.42
N LYS A 236 -7.81 -8.36 -2.75
CA LYS A 236 -8.19 -7.75 -4.04
C LYS A 236 -7.27 -6.59 -4.44
N ASN A 237 -6.89 -5.75 -3.47
CA ASN A 237 -6.09 -4.53 -3.71
C ASN A 237 -4.67 -4.63 -3.18
N ASN A 238 -4.11 -5.83 -3.11
CA ASN A 238 -2.71 -6.00 -2.75
C ASN A 238 -1.88 -6.28 -4.01
N SER A 239 -1.49 -5.20 -4.69
CA SER A 239 -0.55 -5.19 -5.81
C SER A 239 0.86 -5.71 -5.42
N ALA A 240 1.15 -5.90 -4.13
CA ALA A 240 2.41 -6.52 -3.69
C ALA A 240 2.43 -8.04 -3.91
N PHE A 241 1.29 -8.70 -4.18
CA PHE A 241 1.28 -10.12 -4.55
C PHE A 241 1.52 -10.37 -6.05
N THR A 242 1.48 -9.34 -6.89
CA THR A 242 1.57 -9.50 -8.35
C THR A 242 3.00 -9.76 -8.85
N TYR A 243 4.03 -9.56 -8.02
CA TYR A 243 5.42 -9.90 -8.36
C TYR A 243 6.15 -10.58 -7.18
N GLY A 244 5.97 -11.90 -7.07
CA GLY A 244 7.02 -12.81 -6.58
C GLY A 244 7.02 -13.23 -5.11
N GLU A 245 6.48 -12.46 -4.16
CA GLU A 245 6.50 -12.83 -2.74
C GLU A 245 5.09 -13.05 -2.18
N LYS A 246 4.61 -14.30 -2.24
CA LYS A 246 3.43 -14.73 -1.48
C LYS A 246 3.71 -14.59 0.01
N LYS A 247 3.17 -13.56 0.66
CA LYS A 247 3.21 -13.41 2.12
C LYS A 247 2.01 -14.08 2.76
N ASP A 248 2.28 -14.98 3.70
CA ASP A 248 1.28 -15.48 4.63
C ASP A 248 0.81 -14.33 5.52
N VAL A 249 -0.47 -13.95 5.41
CA VAL A 249 -1.08 -12.89 6.22
C VAL A 249 -2.33 -13.44 6.90
N TYR A 250 -2.49 -13.17 8.19
CA TYR A 250 -3.77 -13.41 8.87
C TYR A 250 -4.71 -12.22 8.68
N GLY A 251 -6.00 -12.48 8.50
CA GLY A 251 -6.95 -11.42 8.20
C GLY A 251 -8.36 -11.89 7.90
N VAL A 252 -9.19 -10.96 7.45
CA VAL A 252 -10.52 -11.23 6.89
C VAL A 252 -10.44 -11.13 5.37
N LEU A 253 -10.92 -12.16 4.68
CA LEU A 253 -11.04 -12.19 3.23
C LEU A 253 -12.53 -12.15 2.86
N ASN A 254 -12.94 -11.19 2.02
CA ASN A 254 -14.32 -11.03 1.56
C ASN A 254 -15.36 -11.01 2.70
N GLY A 255 -15.05 -10.33 3.82
CA GLY A 255 -15.99 -10.17 4.92
C GLY A 255 -17.21 -9.35 4.48
N ALA A 256 -18.39 -9.68 4.98
CA ALA A 256 -19.59 -8.92 4.62
C ALA A 256 -19.55 -7.52 5.26
N ALA A 257 -19.93 -6.49 4.50
CA ALA A 257 -20.11 -5.14 5.01
C ALA A 257 -21.45 -4.56 4.57
N THR A 258 -21.91 -3.53 5.28
CA THR A 258 -23.08 -2.76 4.86
C THR A 258 -22.81 -1.29 5.09
N THR A 259 -22.96 -0.51 4.04
CA THR A 259 -22.96 0.95 4.10
C THR A 259 -24.39 1.44 4.32
N GLU A 260 -24.57 2.46 5.14
CA GLU A 260 -25.88 3.04 5.43
C GLU A 260 -26.56 3.62 4.17
N LYS A 261 -25.79 4.20 3.25
CA LYS A 261 -26.32 4.92 2.08
C LYS A 261 -26.25 4.18 0.75
N GLN A 262 -25.37 3.20 0.62
CA GLN A 262 -25.10 2.52 -0.65
C GLN A 262 -25.38 1.01 -0.56
N GLY A 263 -25.82 0.50 0.59
CA GLY A 263 -26.24 -0.89 0.77
C GLY A 263 -25.06 -1.87 0.90
N VAL A 264 -25.17 -2.99 0.20
CA VAL A 264 -24.28 -4.15 0.33
C VAL A 264 -22.85 -3.78 -0.06
N ALA A 265 -21.89 -4.27 0.74
CA ALA A 265 -20.47 -4.11 0.50
C ALA A 265 -19.73 -5.36 1.00
N SER A 266 -18.42 -5.41 0.74
CA SER A 266 -17.51 -6.36 1.36
C SER A 266 -16.29 -5.63 1.92
N TYR A 267 -15.50 -6.30 2.75
CA TYR A 267 -14.25 -5.76 3.25
C TYR A 267 -13.16 -6.81 3.32
N GLU A 268 -11.93 -6.34 3.24
CA GLU A 268 -10.74 -7.13 3.50
C GLU A 268 -9.87 -6.42 4.54
N LEU A 269 -9.18 -7.19 5.36
CA LEU A 269 -8.37 -6.69 6.46
C LEU A 269 -7.20 -7.63 6.69
N GLY A 270 -5.98 -7.09 6.73
CA GLY A 270 -4.77 -7.80 7.19
C GLY A 270 -4.38 -7.41 8.62
N ILE A 271 -3.78 -8.35 9.35
CA ILE A 271 -3.26 -8.18 10.71
C ILE A 271 -1.74 -8.12 10.69
N PHE A 272 -1.19 -7.03 11.18
CA PHE A 272 0.22 -6.68 11.03
C PHE A 272 0.91 -6.37 12.36
N GLY A 273 2.23 -6.50 12.36
CA GLY A 273 3.10 -6.32 13.52
C GLY A 273 3.41 -7.62 14.25
N PRO A 274 4.50 -7.66 15.04
CA PRO A 274 4.93 -8.85 15.77
C PRO A 274 3.85 -9.40 16.73
N ASN A 275 2.97 -8.55 17.26
CA ASN A 275 1.98 -8.94 18.29
C ASN A 275 0.54 -8.59 17.90
N ALA A 276 0.22 -8.66 16.59
CA ALA A 276 -1.05 -8.18 16.05
C ALA A 276 -1.31 -6.71 16.45
N ASP A 277 -0.30 -5.87 16.28
CA ASP A 277 -0.27 -4.48 16.73
C ASP A 277 -1.20 -3.58 15.91
N GLU A 278 -1.38 -3.91 14.63
CA GLU A 278 -2.04 -3.06 13.65
C GLU A 278 -2.95 -3.87 12.71
N VAL A 279 -3.94 -3.18 12.15
CA VAL A 279 -4.79 -3.69 11.07
C VAL A 279 -4.83 -2.68 9.94
N ALA A 280 -4.91 -3.17 8.70
CA ALA A 280 -5.04 -2.34 7.51
C ALA A 280 -5.88 -3.09 6.47
N GLY A 281 -6.69 -2.35 5.71
CA GLY A 281 -7.65 -2.96 4.80
C GLY A 281 -8.43 -1.96 3.96
N ALA A 282 -9.44 -2.47 3.27
CA ALA A 282 -10.32 -1.69 2.42
C ALA A 282 -11.76 -2.23 2.42
N VAL A 283 -12.72 -1.36 2.15
CA VAL A 283 -14.12 -1.70 1.86
C VAL A 283 -14.36 -1.61 0.36
N PHE A 284 -15.08 -2.58 -0.17
CA PHE A 284 -15.38 -2.77 -1.59
C PHE A 284 -16.88 -2.73 -1.84
N GLN A 285 -17.31 -2.02 -2.87
CA GLN A 285 -18.71 -1.96 -3.31
C GLN A 285 -18.96 -2.97 -4.44
N GLU A 286 -20.21 -3.11 -4.92
CA GLU A 286 -20.68 -4.19 -5.84
C GLU A 286 -19.89 -4.41 -7.15
N HIS A 287 -18.91 -3.57 -7.48
CA HIS A 287 -17.98 -3.73 -8.61
C HIS A 287 -16.53 -4.05 -8.21
N ASP A 288 -16.30 -4.44 -6.95
CA ASP A 288 -14.98 -4.78 -6.40
C ASP A 288 -13.93 -3.66 -6.40
N GLU A 289 -14.34 -2.41 -6.62
CA GLU A 289 -13.48 -1.25 -6.46
C GLU A 289 -13.32 -0.90 -4.97
N GLY A 290 -12.07 -0.68 -4.54
CA GLY A 290 -11.76 -0.28 -3.16
C GLY A 290 -12.20 1.16 -2.91
N THR A 291 -13.38 1.34 -2.30
CA THR A 291 -14.02 2.66 -2.11
C THR A 291 -13.62 3.38 -0.83
N VAL A 292 -13.22 2.63 0.21
CA VAL A 292 -12.79 3.18 1.50
C VAL A 292 -11.55 2.45 1.98
N GLY A 293 -10.44 3.16 2.16
CA GLY A 293 -9.23 2.61 2.79
C GLY A 293 -9.28 2.82 4.29
N PHE A 294 -8.80 1.86 5.09
CA PHE A 294 -8.77 2.01 6.54
C PHE A 294 -7.59 1.32 7.20
N GLY A 295 -7.14 1.86 8.32
CA GLY A 295 -6.21 1.17 9.19
C GLY A 295 -6.29 1.64 10.63
N GLY A 296 -5.79 0.82 11.55
CA GLY A 296 -5.91 1.05 12.98
C GLY A 296 -4.81 0.39 13.77
N LYS A 297 -4.58 0.92 14.97
CA LYS A 297 -3.66 0.35 15.95
C LYS A 297 -4.42 -0.19 17.14
N LYS A 298 -3.89 -1.27 17.70
CA LYS A 298 -4.33 -1.85 18.96
C LYS A 298 -4.36 -0.77 20.06
N GLN A 299 -5.44 -0.76 20.84
CA GLN A 299 -5.63 0.12 21.99
C GLN A 299 -5.18 -0.53 23.29
#